data_AF-A0A957FQC3-F1
#
_entry.id   AF-A0A957FQC3-F1
#
_cell.length_a   1.000
_cell.length_b   1.000
_cell.length_c   1.000
_cell.angle_alpha   90.00
_cell.angle_beta   90.00
_cell.angle_gamma   90.00
#
_symmetry.space_group_name_H-M   'P 1'
#
loop_
_entity.id
_entity.type
_entity.pdbx_description
1 polymer ?
#
loop_
_entity_poly.entity_id
_entity_poly.type
_entity_poly.pdbx_seq_one_letter_code
_entity_poly.pdbx_strand_id
1 'polypeptide(L)'
;HLGYGMATGPSMAAPQVAGGAVLLRQIHPDWSQRDIQSALMTTAKFRHVYNPDGSPAQPLDMGAGRLDLSRSADPGVLVWPPRLSFGFVPSGTMASLTVTVRSVADTPQTYALGWLDTRGGFPGHPTLPGFSVSPESLALGVGDTAVVTITFSSTQTSLGDQQGYLLLTSDSHEAHLPAWARVLSPAQANPPADVLLIDNDGSTRYGKIDYVNIYTQTLSNLGLSYTLLDADTALANGASDTLDEIELAAYPAVVYFSGDNNALDSFPIADRYRLNEFAAHGGTLLVTGQDARRTLFGIGAVHWLGGGVRDFVYWFTLAAPYQATSLTDNQLLPTLVITPSGRVPFTHTVELGTAGDGAGNQRSVDVLQAYAQPDAATLWHGPLTTQGVGTVHRQQPSLERAGVTWHGRVVYFSFGLEGVNNDTGHMSREALLWQVWRWGTDSPTAVLQTTPVTSQTVQFTAVVSNSATDIAQYRWDMGDGTPIFTTTTAVVSHAYGSCRPAGYTARVEVQNEWGNTAVAGQSGLVTCVVEPTPTPTFTPSPTPSATPSPTPSATPSPTPTATPTGTPPPPVVYRVLLPAVVR
;
A
#
# COMPACT_ATOMS: atom_id res chain seq x y z
N HIS A 1 17.97 -19.21 28.01
CA HIS A 1 16.51 -19.39 27.84
C HIS A 1 15.82 -18.11 28.26
N LEU A 2 15.30 -17.33 27.32
CA LEU A 2 14.49 -16.15 27.64
C LEU A 2 13.10 -16.69 27.99
N GLY A 3 12.72 -16.62 29.27
CA GLY A 3 11.41 -17.10 29.77
C GLY A 3 10.24 -16.26 29.27
N TYR A 4 9.30 -15.93 30.15
CA TYR A 4 8.22 -14.98 29.84
C TYR A 4 8.68 -13.53 30.06
N GLY A 5 8.14 -12.59 29.28
CA GLY A 5 8.47 -11.17 29.39
C GLY A 5 7.35 -10.27 28.87
N MET A 6 7.44 -8.98 29.23
CA MET A 6 6.58 -7.92 28.70
C MET A 6 7.35 -7.14 27.64
N ALA A 7 6.70 -6.86 26.52
CA ALA A 7 7.27 -6.07 25.44
C ALA A 7 6.19 -5.15 24.85
N THR A 8 6.62 -4.01 24.33
CA THR A 8 5.76 -3.00 23.72
C THR A 8 6.24 -2.75 22.29
N GLY A 9 5.30 -2.72 21.33
CA GLY A 9 5.57 -2.38 19.94
C GLY A 9 4.58 -3.03 18.97
N PRO A 10 4.52 -2.56 17.72
CA PRO A 10 3.64 -3.13 16.69
C PRO A 10 3.94 -4.61 16.42
N SER A 11 5.18 -5.05 16.66
CA SER A 11 5.58 -6.48 16.60
C SER A 11 4.81 -7.37 17.57
N MET A 12 4.28 -6.83 18.68
CA MET A 12 3.42 -7.56 19.63
C MET A 12 1.94 -7.47 19.27
N ALA A 13 1.53 -6.46 18.49
CA ALA A 13 0.17 -6.34 17.96
C ALA A 13 -0.05 -7.27 16.75
N ALA A 14 0.94 -7.37 15.85
CA ALA A 14 0.89 -8.22 14.66
C ALA A 14 0.45 -9.69 14.93
N PRO A 15 1.01 -10.42 15.91
CA PRO A 15 0.57 -11.79 16.20
C PRO A 15 -0.86 -11.87 16.75
N GLN A 16 -1.43 -10.81 17.34
CA GLN A 16 -2.84 -10.79 17.76
C GLN A 16 -3.77 -10.80 16.54
N VAL A 17 -3.46 -9.99 15.52
CA VAL A 17 -4.20 -9.98 14.25
C VAL A 17 -4.04 -11.32 13.53
N ALA A 18 -2.83 -11.89 13.50
CA ALA A 18 -2.59 -13.21 12.90
C ALA A 18 -3.42 -14.31 13.58
N GLY A 19 -3.47 -14.33 14.92
CA GLY A 19 -4.32 -15.25 15.68
C GLY A 19 -5.81 -15.05 15.38
N GLY A 20 -6.27 -13.80 15.29
CA GLY A 20 -7.63 -13.46 14.89
C GLY A 20 -8.01 -13.99 13.51
N ALA A 21 -7.11 -13.82 12.52
CA ALA A 21 -7.31 -14.33 11.17
C ALA A 21 -7.41 -15.86 11.13
N VAL A 22 -6.62 -16.57 11.93
CA VAL A 22 -6.70 -18.03 12.05
C VAL A 22 -8.04 -18.47 12.63
N LEU A 23 -8.53 -17.80 13.66
CA LEU A 23 -9.83 -18.10 14.26
C LEU A 23 -10.98 -17.88 13.27
N LEU A 24 -10.96 -16.77 12.52
CA LEU A 24 -11.96 -16.54 11.48
C LEU A 24 -11.90 -17.59 10.38
N ARG A 25 -10.70 -18.03 9.97
CA ARG A 25 -10.57 -19.11 8.99
C ARG A 25 -11.11 -20.46 9.51
N GLN A 26 -11.10 -20.67 10.82
CA GLN A 26 -11.70 -21.86 11.43
C GLN A 26 -13.23 -21.76 11.47
N ILE A 27 -13.77 -20.58 11.76
CA ILE A 27 -15.23 -20.32 11.81
C ILE A 27 -15.83 -20.32 10.40
N HIS A 28 -15.11 -19.73 9.43
CA HIS A 28 -15.50 -19.58 8.03
C HIS A 28 -14.44 -20.20 7.10
N PRO A 29 -14.41 -21.54 6.93
CA PRO A 29 -13.36 -22.22 6.18
C PRO A 29 -13.29 -21.88 4.69
N ASP A 30 -14.40 -21.39 4.13
CA ASP A 30 -14.56 -21.01 2.73
C ASP A 30 -14.19 -19.54 2.45
N TRP A 31 -14.02 -18.72 3.50
CA TRP A 31 -13.61 -17.34 3.35
C TRP A 31 -12.19 -17.21 2.82
N SER A 32 -12.04 -16.34 1.82
CA SER A 32 -10.73 -15.99 1.28
C SER A 32 -9.95 -15.08 2.22
N GLN A 33 -8.65 -14.88 1.97
CA GLN A 33 -7.82 -13.96 2.76
C GLN A 33 -8.41 -12.54 2.80
N ARG A 34 -8.95 -12.04 1.68
CA ARG A 34 -9.58 -10.71 1.62
C ARG A 34 -10.90 -10.65 2.40
N ASP A 35 -11.60 -11.76 2.53
CA ASP A 35 -12.87 -11.85 3.29
C ASP A 35 -12.56 -11.76 4.78
N ILE A 36 -11.58 -12.54 5.25
CA ILE A 36 -11.07 -12.48 6.62
C ILE A 36 -10.56 -11.08 6.94
N GLN A 37 -9.75 -10.48 6.06
CA GLN A 37 -9.27 -9.11 6.25
C GLN A 37 -10.42 -8.11 6.34
N SER A 38 -11.41 -8.22 5.46
CA SER A 38 -12.60 -7.36 5.50
C SER A 38 -13.29 -7.45 6.85
N ALA A 39 -13.62 -8.66 7.31
CA ALA A 39 -14.32 -8.86 8.58
C ALA A 39 -13.54 -8.28 9.76
N LEU A 40 -12.23 -8.51 9.84
CA LEU A 40 -11.39 -7.96 10.91
C LEU A 40 -11.36 -6.43 10.92
N MET A 41 -11.36 -5.80 9.74
CA MET A 41 -11.31 -4.34 9.61
C MET A 41 -12.68 -3.71 9.89
N THR A 42 -13.74 -4.21 9.26
CA THR A 42 -15.06 -3.57 9.32
C THR A 42 -15.77 -3.71 10.65
N THR A 43 -15.33 -4.62 11.51
CA THR A 43 -15.91 -4.79 12.84
C THR A 43 -15.00 -4.32 13.96
N ALA A 44 -13.84 -3.77 13.64
CA ALA A 44 -12.91 -3.23 14.62
C ALA A 44 -13.54 -2.11 15.46
N LYS A 45 -13.11 -1.98 16.71
CA LYS A 45 -13.53 -0.89 17.58
C LYS A 45 -12.72 0.37 17.28
N PHE A 46 -13.34 1.33 16.61
CA PHE A 46 -12.77 2.65 16.33
C PHE A 46 -13.26 3.73 17.31
N ARG A 47 -14.41 3.51 17.97
CA ARG A 47 -14.96 4.45 18.95
C ARG A 47 -14.28 4.30 20.32
N HIS A 48 -14.08 5.42 21.01
CA HIS A 48 -13.39 5.49 22.31
C HIS A 48 -11.96 4.96 22.28
N VAL A 49 -11.26 5.20 21.17
CA VAL A 49 -9.81 5.03 21.05
C VAL A 49 -9.20 6.43 21.03
N TYR A 50 -8.16 6.64 21.82
CA TYR A 50 -7.57 7.96 22.05
C TYR A 50 -6.05 7.89 21.86
N ASN A 51 -5.49 8.97 21.34
CA ASN A 51 -4.07 9.21 21.29
C ASN A 51 -3.52 9.53 22.70
N PRO A 52 -2.19 9.47 22.92
CA PRO A 52 -1.59 9.78 24.21
C PRO A 52 -1.90 11.19 24.74
N ASP A 53 -2.19 12.13 23.84
CA ASP A 53 -2.59 13.51 24.17
C ASP A 53 -4.07 13.65 24.56
N GLY A 54 -4.84 12.57 24.51
CA GLY A 54 -6.27 12.53 24.83
C GLY A 54 -7.19 12.89 23.66
N SER A 55 -6.66 13.23 22.49
CA SER A 55 -7.47 13.41 21.28
C SER A 55 -8.05 12.07 20.80
N PRO A 56 -9.26 12.04 20.20
CA PRO A 56 -9.77 10.83 19.55
C PRO A 56 -8.80 10.38 18.45
N ALA A 57 -8.43 9.11 18.46
CA ALA A 57 -7.59 8.54 17.40
C ALA A 57 -8.35 8.54 16.07
N GLN A 58 -7.70 8.97 15.00
CA GLN A 58 -8.26 9.07 13.66
C GLN A 58 -7.81 7.91 12.77
N PRO A 59 -8.39 7.71 11.57
CA PRO A 59 -7.96 6.65 10.65
C PRO A 59 -6.45 6.59 10.38
N LEU A 60 -5.75 7.72 10.30
CA LEU A 60 -4.29 7.73 10.12
C LEU A 60 -3.52 7.23 11.36
N ASP A 61 -4.11 7.33 12.55
CA ASP A 61 -3.49 6.88 13.81
C ASP A 61 -3.67 5.37 14.04
N MET A 62 -4.82 4.80 13.64
CA MET A 62 -5.21 3.42 14.03
C MET A 62 -5.80 2.57 12.90
N GLY A 63 -5.85 3.07 11.67
CA GLY A 63 -6.51 2.40 10.55
C GLY A 63 -8.01 2.22 10.79
N ALA A 64 -8.49 0.99 10.64
CA ALA A 64 -9.90 0.67 10.90
C ALA A 64 -10.25 0.58 12.39
N GLY A 65 -9.26 0.64 13.30
CA GLY A 65 -9.45 0.59 14.74
C GLY A 65 -8.93 -0.68 15.41
N ARG A 66 -9.28 -0.86 16.69
CA ARG A 66 -8.81 -1.96 17.52
C ARG A 66 -9.57 -3.25 17.23
N LEU A 67 -8.86 -4.33 16.95
CA LEU A 67 -9.41 -5.68 16.74
C LEU A 67 -10.54 -6.05 17.73
N ASP A 68 -11.67 -6.53 17.21
CA ASP A 68 -12.80 -7.08 17.98
C ASP A 68 -13.26 -8.41 17.37
N LEU A 69 -12.78 -9.51 17.95
CA LEU A 69 -13.06 -10.85 17.43
C LEU A 69 -14.53 -11.26 17.58
N SER A 70 -15.22 -10.73 18.59
CA SER A 70 -16.61 -11.09 18.88
C SER A 70 -17.55 -10.64 17.76
N ARG A 71 -17.29 -9.46 17.19
CA ARG A 71 -18.03 -8.94 16.04
C ARG A 71 -17.52 -9.49 14.72
N SER A 72 -16.23 -9.75 14.58
CA SER A 72 -15.67 -10.21 13.30
C SER A 72 -16.12 -11.62 12.88
N ALA A 73 -16.60 -12.43 13.83
CA ALA A 73 -17.14 -13.76 13.56
C ALA A 73 -18.47 -13.70 12.79
N ASP A 74 -19.24 -12.62 12.93
CA ASP A 74 -20.45 -12.36 12.17
C ASP A 74 -20.49 -10.86 11.80
N PRO A 75 -19.80 -10.46 10.73
CA PRO A 75 -19.68 -9.06 10.35
C PRO A 75 -20.93 -8.51 9.65
N GLY A 76 -21.91 -9.37 9.31
CA GLY A 76 -23.08 -9.04 8.48
C GLY A 76 -22.74 -8.81 7.00
N VAL A 77 -21.72 -8.00 6.72
CA VAL A 77 -21.22 -7.71 5.37
C VAL A 77 -19.69 -7.82 5.27
N LEU A 78 -19.24 -8.25 4.10
CA LEU A 78 -17.86 -8.16 3.65
C LEU A 78 -17.75 -7.09 2.57
N VAL A 79 -16.66 -6.33 2.55
CA VAL A 79 -16.48 -5.16 1.69
C VAL A 79 -15.09 -5.15 1.04
N TRP A 80 -15.03 -4.74 -0.22
CA TRP A 80 -13.78 -4.62 -0.97
C TRP A 80 -13.73 -3.34 -1.81
N PRO A 81 -12.73 -2.47 -1.61
CA PRO A 81 -11.73 -2.50 -0.53
C PRO A 81 -12.34 -2.18 0.86
N PRO A 82 -11.80 -2.70 1.98
CA PRO A 82 -12.26 -2.40 3.34
C PRO A 82 -11.71 -1.08 3.91
N ARG A 83 -11.28 -0.18 3.03
CA ARG A 83 -10.79 1.17 3.35
C ARG A 83 -10.99 2.06 2.13
N LEU A 84 -11.16 3.35 2.37
CA LEU A 84 -11.38 4.36 1.34
C LEU A 84 -10.18 5.32 1.35
N SER A 85 -9.29 5.18 0.37
CA SER A 85 -8.11 6.04 0.26
C SER A 85 -8.12 6.74 -1.09
N PHE A 86 -8.37 8.04 -1.08
CA PHE A 86 -8.39 8.87 -2.29
C PHE A 86 -7.01 9.43 -2.65
N GLY A 87 -6.02 9.34 -1.75
CA GLY A 87 -4.72 9.93 -1.97
C GLY A 87 -4.79 11.45 -1.96
N PHE A 88 -3.94 12.07 -2.79
CA PHE A 88 -3.95 13.51 -3.02
C PHE A 88 -5.09 13.91 -3.96
N VAL A 89 -5.90 14.86 -3.52
CA VAL A 89 -7.01 15.41 -4.31
C VAL A 89 -6.80 16.91 -4.46
N PRO A 90 -6.52 17.40 -5.68
CA PRO A 90 -6.45 18.84 -5.96
C PRO A 90 -7.70 19.59 -5.47
N SER A 91 -7.49 20.72 -4.80
CA SER A 91 -8.58 21.62 -4.41
C SER A 91 -9.39 22.03 -5.64
N GLY A 92 -10.71 21.95 -5.51
CA GLY A 92 -11.65 22.21 -6.60
C GLY A 92 -12.02 20.99 -7.44
N THR A 93 -11.42 19.82 -7.19
CA THR A 93 -11.69 18.58 -7.95
C THR A 93 -12.45 17.52 -7.13
N MET A 94 -12.87 16.47 -7.83
CA MET A 94 -13.55 15.31 -7.26
C MET A 94 -12.85 14.02 -7.67
N ALA A 95 -12.91 13.02 -6.79
CA ALA A 95 -12.43 11.67 -7.05
C ALA A 95 -13.48 10.65 -6.59
N SER A 96 -13.57 9.51 -7.27
CA SER A 96 -14.54 8.45 -6.93
C SER A 96 -13.86 7.09 -6.85
N LEU A 97 -14.37 6.26 -5.94
CA LEU A 97 -13.98 4.86 -5.74
C LEU A 97 -15.25 4.02 -5.67
N THR A 98 -15.17 2.76 -6.12
CA THR A 98 -16.26 1.79 -5.96
C THR A 98 -15.92 0.80 -4.86
N VAL A 99 -16.89 0.49 -4.00
CA VAL A 99 -16.81 -0.59 -3.01
C VAL A 99 -17.83 -1.65 -3.36
N THR A 100 -17.37 -2.89 -3.44
CA THR A 100 -18.25 -4.06 -3.51
C THR A 100 -18.61 -4.49 -2.10
N VAL A 101 -19.90 -4.68 -1.83
CA VAL A 101 -20.46 -5.11 -0.54
C VAL A 101 -21.17 -6.44 -0.75
N ARG A 102 -20.79 -7.49 -0.02
CA ARG A 102 -21.45 -8.80 -0.03
C ARG A 102 -22.04 -9.09 1.34
N SER A 103 -23.32 -9.47 1.37
CA SER A 103 -23.97 -9.96 2.58
C SER A 103 -23.46 -11.35 2.96
N VAL A 104 -23.12 -11.51 4.24
CA VAL A 104 -22.84 -12.80 4.89
C VAL A 104 -23.73 -13.03 6.12
N ALA A 105 -24.75 -12.18 6.30
CA ALA A 105 -25.76 -12.34 7.34
C ALA A 105 -26.68 -13.54 7.03
N ASP A 106 -27.16 -14.20 8.08
CA ASP A 106 -28.08 -15.35 7.96
C ASP A 106 -29.51 -14.96 7.56
N THR A 107 -29.84 -13.67 7.62
CA THR A 107 -31.15 -13.13 7.24
C THR A 107 -30.99 -11.91 6.33
N PRO A 108 -31.96 -11.61 5.44
CA PRO A 108 -31.94 -10.38 4.66
C PRO A 108 -31.85 -9.15 5.55
N GLN A 109 -30.99 -8.20 5.19
CA GLN A 109 -30.76 -6.96 5.94
C GLN A 109 -30.90 -5.75 5.02
N THR A 110 -31.33 -4.63 5.58
CA THR A 110 -31.24 -3.32 4.95
C THR A 110 -30.19 -2.50 5.68
N TYR A 111 -29.11 -2.14 5.00
CA TYR A 111 -28.05 -1.31 5.54
C TYR A 111 -28.27 0.14 5.13
N ALA A 112 -28.36 1.04 6.10
CA ALA A 112 -28.23 2.47 5.90
C ALA A 112 -26.75 2.85 5.85
N LEU A 113 -26.36 3.65 4.86
CA LEU A 113 -25.00 4.11 4.67
C LEU A 113 -24.87 5.56 5.12
N GLY A 114 -23.95 5.83 6.04
CA GLY A 114 -23.78 7.16 6.63
C GLY A 114 -22.35 7.44 7.04
N TRP A 115 -22.00 8.72 7.19
CA TRP A 115 -20.65 9.12 7.55
C TRP A 115 -20.53 9.37 9.05
N LEU A 116 -19.30 9.27 9.55
CA LEU A 116 -18.97 9.64 10.92
C LEU A 116 -17.62 10.35 10.98
N ASP A 117 -17.65 11.62 11.40
CA ASP A 117 -16.46 12.40 11.75
C ASP A 117 -16.18 12.29 13.25
N THR A 118 -15.01 11.76 13.61
CA THR A 118 -14.59 11.53 14.99
C THR A 118 -13.65 12.61 15.53
N ARG A 119 -13.28 13.62 14.74
CA ARG A 119 -12.31 14.67 15.15
C ARG A 119 -12.83 15.51 16.31
N GLY A 120 -14.14 15.79 16.32
CA GLY A 120 -14.83 16.49 17.41
C GLY A 120 -15.21 15.62 18.61
N GLY A 121 -14.85 14.33 18.60
CA GLY A 121 -15.28 13.34 19.58
C GLY A 121 -16.23 12.29 19.00
N PHE A 122 -16.77 11.44 19.87
CA PHE A 122 -17.68 10.34 19.50
C PHE A 122 -19.21 10.63 19.56
N PRO A 123 -19.73 11.77 20.08
CA PRO A 123 -21.13 12.11 19.83
C PRO A 123 -21.28 12.34 18.31
N GLY A 124 -22.19 11.59 17.68
CA GLY A 124 -22.24 11.41 16.24
C GLY A 124 -22.30 12.71 15.44
N HIS A 125 -21.28 12.97 14.64
CA HIS A 125 -21.35 13.87 13.50
C HIS A 125 -21.65 13.02 12.26
N PRO A 126 -22.91 12.91 11.80
CA PRO A 126 -23.34 11.97 10.76
C PRO A 126 -22.84 12.35 9.35
N THR A 127 -22.00 13.37 9.25
CA THR A 127 -21.45 13.90 8.01
C THR A 127 -19.94 13.93 8.11
N LEU A 128 -19.29 13.70 6.96
CA LEU A 128 -17.86 13.92 6.80
C LEU A 128 -17.69 14.87 5.62
N PRO A 129 -17.21 16.12 5.83
CA PRO A 129 -17.11 17.11 4.77
C PRO A 129 -16.40 16.58 3.52
N GLY A 130 -17.00 16.82 2.35
CA GLY A 130 -16.48 16.38 1.06
C GLY A 130 -16.79 14.93 0.68
N PHE A 131 -17.22 14.07 1.61
CA PHE A 131 -17.51 12.68 1.30
C PHE A 131 -19.01 12.44 1.04
N SER A 132 -19.32 11.69 0.00
CA SER A 132 -20.67 11.24 -0.33
C SER A 132 -20.68 9.80 -0.79
N VAL A 133 -21.86 9.17 -0.72
CA VAL A 133 -22.05 7.74 -1.00
C VAL A 133 -23.33 7.53 -1.79
N SER A 134 -23.30 6.64 -2.79
CA SER A 134 -24.46 6.29 -3.60
C SER A 134 -24.44 4.81 -3.99
N PRO A 135 -25.53 4.04 -3.73
CA PRO A 135 -26.74 4.46 -3.02
C PRO A 135 -26.49 4.67 -1.51
N GLU A 136 -27.36 5.45 -0.85
CA GLU A 136 -27.31 5.67 0.61
C GLU A 136 -27.95 4.53 1.43
N SER A 137 -28.54 3.54 0.76
CA SER A 137 -29.03 2.33 1.40
C SER A 137 -28.87 1.11 0.50
N LEU A 138 -28.68 -0.05 1.12
CA LEU A 138 -28.55 -1.34 0.44
C LEU A 138 -29.52 -2.34 1.06
N ALA A 139 -30.47 -2.84 0.29
CA ALA A 139 -31.25 -4.02 0.65
C ALA A 139 -30.54 -5.25 0.10
N LEU A 140 -30.04 -6.12 0.98
CA LEU A 140 -29.27 -7.30 0.62
C LEU A 140 -29.94 -8.55 1.20
N GLY A 141 -30.29 -9.49 0.33
CA GLY A 141 -30.57 -10.86 0.71
C GLY A 141 -29.32 -11.62 1.18
N VAL A 142 -29.51 -12.86 1.62
CA VAL A 142 -28.41 -13.73 2.05
C VAL A 142 -27.50 -14.02 0.85
N GLY A 143 -26.22 -13.66 0.95
CA GLY A 143 -25.23 -13.85 -0.12
C GLY A 143 -25.27 -12.80 -1.24
N ASP A 144 -26.23 -11.87 -1.21
CA ASP A 144 -26.35 -10.83 -2.23
C ASP A 144 -25.12 -9.91 -2.24
N THR A 145 -24.81 -9.38 -3.42
CA THR A 145 -23.71 -8.44 -3.63
C THR A 145 -24.24 -7.16 -4.26
N ALA A 146 -23.76 -6.02 -3.78
CA ALA A 146 -24.02 -4.70 -4.36
C ALA A 146 -22.72 -3.92 -4.55
N VAL A 147 -22.78 -2.89 -5.38
CA VAL A 147 -21.68 -1.93 -5.59
C VAL A 147 -22.14 -0.56 -5.14
N VAL A 148 -21.29 0.10 -4.36
CA VAL A 148 -21.49 1.45 -3.85
C VAL A 148 -20.41 2.35 -4.47
N THR A 149 -20.80 3.51 -4.94
CA THR A 149 -19.87 4.55 -5.39
C THR A 149 -19.67 5.55 -4.26
N ILE A 150 -18.42 5.77 -3.89
CA ILE A 150 -18.01 6.75 -2.88
C ILE A 150 -17.33 7.88 -3.64
N THR A 151 -17.71 9.10 -3.36
CA THR A 151 -17.15 10.28 -4.00
C THR A 151 -16.58 11.22 -2.94
N PHE A 152 -15.38 11.71 -3.18
CA PHE A 152 -14.76 12.78 -2.43
C PHE A 152 -14.69 14.05 -3.25
N SER A 153 -15.15 15.17 -2.68
CA SER A 153 -15.24 16.49 -3.30
C SER A 153 -14.48 17.51 -2.48
N SER A 154 -13.30 17.91 -2.97
CA SER A 154 -12.43 18.88 -2.29
C SER A 154 -13.01 20.31 -2.23
N THR A 155 -14.02 20.61 -3.06
CA THR A 155 -14.74 21.91 -3.03
C THR A 155 -15.49 22.17 -1.72
N GLN A 156 -15.72 21.13 -0.92
CA GLN A 156 -16.48 21.19 0.32
C GLN A 156 -15.60 21.05 1.57
N THR A 157 -14.27 21.13 1.41
CA THR A 157 -13.31 20.92 2.50
C THR A 157 -12.19 21.97 2.49
N SER A 158 -11.41 22.01 3.57
CA SER A 158 -10.15 22.76 3.61
C SER A 158 -9.00 21.93 3.04
N LEU A 159 -7.85 22.59 2.85
CA LEU A 159 -6.57 21.92 2.60
C LEU A 159 -6.20 20.98 3.75
N GLY A 160 -5.33 20.01 3.47
CA GLY A 160 -4.84 19.02 4.42
C GLY A 160 -5.68 17.75 4.49
N ASP A 161 -5.45 16.96 5.54
CA ASP A 161 -6.06 15.65 5.73
C ASP A 161 -7.55 15.72 6.09
N GLN A 162 -8.35 15.03 5.28
CA GLN A 162 -9.77 14.78 5.52
C GLN A 162 -9.93 13.29 5.81
N GLN A 163 -10.42 12.95 7.00
CA GLN A 163 -10.52 11.56 7.45
C GLN A 163 -11.72 11.32 8.35
N GLY A 164 -12.26 10.10 8.30
CA GLY A 164 -13.40 9.68 9.10
C GLY A 164 -13.82 8.26 8.73
N TYR A 165 -15.10 7.92 8.92
CA TYR A 165 -15.61 6.58 8.68
C TYR A 165 -16.89 6.59 7.84
N LEU A 166 -17.00 5.67 6.88
CA LEU A 166 -18.28 5.26 6.31
C LEU A 166 -18.85 4.13 7.18
N LEU A 167 -20.11 4.23 7.59
CA LEU A 167 -20.85 3.23 8.35
C LEU A 167 -21.87 2.55 7.45
N LEU A 168 -22.01 1.23 7.59
CA LEU A 168 -23.08 0.41 7.05
C LEU A 168 -23.83 -0.16 8.25
N THR A 169 -25.01 0.37 8.54
CA THR A 169 -25.77 0.03 9.75
C THR A 169 -27.11 -0.62 9.39
N SER A 170 -27.37 -1.78 9.99
CA SER A 170 -28.66 -2.47 9.95
C SER A 170 -29.19 -2.63 11.38
N ASP A 171 -30.32 -3.31 11.54
CA ASP A 171 -30.91 -3.56 12.87
C ASP A 171 -30.06 -4.48 13.75
N SER A 172 -29.22 -5.32 13.13
CA SER A 172 -28.45 -6.36 13.83
C SER A 172 -26.92 -6.28 13.64
N HIS A 173 -26.46 -5.65 12.57
CA HIS A 173 -25.03 -5.49 12.26
C HIS A 173 -24.67 -4.04 11.97
N GLU A 174 -23.44 -3.68 12.34
CA GLU A 174 -22.78 -2.45 11.92
C GLU A 174 -21.39 -2.80 11.42
N ALA A 175 -21.05 -2.31 10.23
CA ALA A 175 -19.73 -2.38 9.63
C ALA A 175 -19.23 -0.96 9.34
N HIS A 176 -17.91 -0.74 9.38
CA HIS A 176 -17.33 0.57 9.02
C HIS A 176 -16.10 0.46 8.14
N LEU A 177 -15.83 1.51 7.36
CA LEU A 177 -14.64 1.65 6.54
C LEU A 177 -13.93 2.96 6.92
N PRO A 178 -12.63 2.94 7.29
CA PRO A 178 -11.86 4.17 7.42
C PRO A 178 -11.74 4.86 6.06
N ALA A 179 -11.89 6.18 6.06
CA ALA A 179 -11.80 7.03 4.88
C ALA A 179 -10.73 8.10 5.06
N TRP A 180 -9.96 8.35 4.00
CA TRP A 180 -8.93 9.38 3.95
C TRP A 180 -8.77 9.98 2.55
N ALA A 181 -8.60 11.30 2.51
CA ALA A 181 -8.17 12.08 1.36
C ALA A 181 -7.31 13.26 1.87
N ARG A 182 -6.29 13.68 1.12
CA ARG A 182 -5.56 14.91 1.43
C ARG A 182 -5.77 15.95 0.34
N VAL A 183 -6.25 17.11 0.74
CA VAL A 183 -6.55 18.21 -0.20
C VAL A 183 -5.35 19.15 -0.33
N LEU A 184 -4.91 19.33 -1.56
CA LEU A 184 -3.79 20.21 -1.91
C LEU A 184 -4.30 21.50 -2.54
N SER A 185 -3.60 22.61 -2.36
CA SER A 185 -3.97 23.88 -2.99
C SER A 185 -3.87 23.82 -4.53
N PRO A 186 -4.54 24.70 -5.29
CA PRO A 186 -4.42 24.74 -6.75
C PRO A 186 -2.99 24.98 -7.26
N ALA A 187 -2.16 25.71 -6.49
CA ALA A 187 -0.73 25.88 -6.78
C ALA A 187 0.11 24.61 -6.51
N GLN A 188 -0.48 23.62 -5.84
CA GLN A 188 0.12 22.30 -5.57
C GLN A 188 -0.46 21.22 -6.49
N ALA A 189 -1.59 21.48 -7.15
CA ALA A 189 -2.15 20.64 -8.20
C ALA A 189 -1.54 20.93 -9.59
N ASN A 190 -1.08 22.16 -9.79
CA ASN A 190 -0.19 22.53 -10.87
C ASN A 190 1.22 22.62 -10.29
N PRO A 191 2.08 21.62 -10.50
CA PRO A 191 3.41 21.65 -9.92
C PRO A 191 4.15 22.94 -10.29
N PRO A 192 4.88 23.59 -9.36
CA PRO A 192 5.66 24.79 -9.66
C PRO A 192 6.69 24.55 -10.77
N ALA A 193 7.18 23.31 -10.84
CA ALA A 193 8.13 22.84 -11.82
C ALA A 193 8.08 21.29 -11.92
N ASP A 194 8.71 20.73 -12.95
CA ASP A 194 8.83 19.27 -13.09
C ASP A 194 9.64 18.67 -11.94
N VAL A 195 10.64 19.40 -11.43
CA VAL A 195 11.60 18.92 -10.42
C VAL A 195 11.76 19.91 -9.27
N LEU A 196 11.68 19.41 -8.03
CA LEU A 196 12.32 20.08 -6.89
C LEU A 196 13.77 19.60 -6.81
N LEU A 197 14.72 20.50 -7.07
CA LEU A 197 16.14 20.26 -6.97
C LEU A 197 16.63 20.69 -5.58
N ILE A 198 16.98 19.74 -4.73
CA ILE A 198 17.51 19.97 -3.39
C ILE A 198 19.03 19.90 -3.46
N ASP A 199 19.65 21.06 -3.28
CA ASP A 199 21.09 21.21 -3.15
C ASP A 199 21.49 21.08 -1.68
N ASN A 200 22.24 20.02 -1.37
CA ASN A 200 22.88 19.83 -0.07
C ASN A 200 24.35 19.45 -0.26
N ASP A 201 25.02 20.09 -1.22
CA ASP A 201 26.43 19.80 -1.54
C ASP A 201 27.45 20.37 -0.54
N GLY A 202 26.97 21.16 0.41
CA GLY A 202 27.76 21.69 1.50
C GLY A 202 28.65 22.87 1.09
N SER A 203 28.44 23.44 -0.09
CA SER A 203 29.22 24.56 -0.60
C SER A 203 29.12 25.79 0.30
N THR A 204 27.92 26.16 0.75
CA THR A 204 27.70 27.29 1.66
C THR A 204 28.06 26.93 3.10
N ARG A 205 27.59 25.79 3.61
CA ARG A 205 27.72 25.47 5.04
C ARG A 205 29.13 24.99 5.43
N TYR A 206 29.84 24.34 4.50
CA TYR A 206 31.11 23.65 4.76
C TYR A 206 32.25 24.05 3.82
N GLY A 207 32.04 25.04 2.94
CA GLY A 207 33.06 25.53 2.01
C GLY A 207 33.48 24.51 0.96
N LYS A 208 32.55 23.63 0.56
CA LYS A 208 32.73 22.67 -0.54
C LYS A 208 32.60 23.37 -1.89
N ILE A 209 32.87 22.63 -2.97
CA ILE A 209 32.62 23.10 -4.33
C ILE A 209 31.10 23.07 -4.56
N ASP A 210 30.58 24.15 -5.16
CA ASP A 210 29.18 24.27 -5.58
C ASP A 210 28.99 23.61 -6.95
N TYR A 211 28.11 22.61 -7.01
CA TYR A 211 27.80 21.82 -8.20
C TYR A 211 26.43 22.14 -8.81
N VAL A 212 25.70 23.14 -8.30
CA VAL A 212 24.33 23.46 -8.71
C VAL A 212 24.19 23.67 -10.23
N ASN A 213 25.21 24.27 -10.84
CA ASN A 213 25.24 24.54 -12.29
C ASN A 213 25.21 23.26 -13.13
N ILE A 214 25.80 22.16 -12.66
CA ILE A 214 25.78 20.89 -13.40
C ILE A 214 24.35 20.34 -13.48
N TYR A 215 23.65 20.32 -12.34
CA TYR A 215 22.29 19.81 -12.25
C TYR A 215 21.30 20.70 -13.01
N THR A 216 21.36 22.01 -12.78
CA THR A 216 20.45 22.97 -13.43
C THR A 216 20.64 23.04 -14.94
N GLN A 217 21.90 22.98 -15.43
CA GLN A 217 22.15 22.93 -16.87
C GLN A 217 21.66 21.61 -17.49
N THR A 218 21.87 20.47 -16.81
CA THR A 218 21.39 19.17 -17.30
C THR A 218 19.86 19.15 -17.40
N LEU A 219 19.15 19.61 -16.36
CA LEU A 219 17.69 19.74 -16.38
C LEU A 219 17.20 20.67 -17.49
N SER A 220 17.84 21.84 -17.65
CA SER A 220 17.52 22.78 -18.73
C SER A 220 17.72 22.17 -20.12
N ASN A 221 18.81 21.44 -20.33
CA ASN A 221 19.10 20.74 -21.60
C ASN A 221 18.05 19.67 -21.92
N LEU A 222 17.47 19.04 -20.89
CA LEU A 222 16.39 18.07 -21.02
C LEU A 222 15.00 18.72 -21.18
N GLY A 223 14.90 20.05 -21.08
CA GLY A 223 13.64 20.78 -21.13
C GLY A 223 12.78 20.57 -19.88
N LEU A 224 13.37 20.17 -18.76
CA LEU A 224 12.68 20.01 -17.47
C LEU A 224 12.77 21.30 -16.68
N SER A 225 11.62 21.85 -16.30
CA SER A 225 11.54 22.97 -15.37
C SER A 225 11.94 22.52 -13.97
N TYR A 226 12.55 23.41 -13.19
CA TYR A 226 12.95 23.09 -11.82
C TYR A 226 12.76 24.26 -10.85
N THR A 227 12.50 23.94 -9.59
CA THR A 227 12.66 24.83 -8.45
C THR A 227 13.93 24.41 -7.71
N LEU A 228 14.82 25.36 -7.40
CA LEU A 228 16.00 25.11 -6.59
C LEU A 228 15.71 25.40 -5.11
N LEU A 229 15.94 24.40 -4.25
CA LEU A 229 16.06 24.55 -2.82
C LEU A 229 17.51 24.35 -2.41
N ASP A 230 18.16 25.45 -2.04
CA ASP A 230 19.50 25.42 -1.45
C ASP A 230 19.39 25.13 0.04
N ALA A 231 19.48 23.84 0.38
CA ALA A 231 19.24 23.34 1.72
C ALA A 231 20.41 23.64 2.66
N ASP A 232 21.65 23.53 2.22
CA ASP A 232 22.79 23.79 3.10
C ASP A 232 22.95 25.30 3.39
N THR A 233 22.58 26.19 2.47
CA THR A 233 22.42 27.63 2.75
C THR A 233 21.32 27.90 3.77
N ALA A 234 20.13 27.30 3.61
CA ALA A 234 19.04 27.49 4.57
C ALA A 234 19.45 27.05 5.99
N LEU A 235 20.15 25.92 6.10
CA LEU A 235 20.65 25.39 7.36
C LEU A 235 21.82 26.22 7.93
N ALA A 236 22.69 26.77 7.08
CA ALA A 236 23.73 27.71 7.51
C ALA A 236 23.12 29.00 8.11
N ASN A 237 21.95 29.41 7.61
CA ASN A 237 21.18 30.54 8.11
C ASN A 237 20.28 30.22 9.32
N GLY A 238 20.38 29.02 9.88
CA GLY A 238 19.72 28.63 11.14
C GLY A 238 18.33 28.02 11.00
N ALA A 239 17.93 27.58 9.80
CA ALA A 239 16.70 26.82 9.63
C ALA A 239 16.75 25.49 10.43
N SER A 240 15.62 25.12 11.07
CA SER A 240 15.45 23.82 11.72
C SER A 240 15.20 22.68 10.73
N ASP A 241 14.59 23.04 9.61
CA ASP A 241 14.10 22.21 8.53
C ASP A 241 13.92 23.06 7.27
N THR A 242 13.92 22.41 6.12
CA THR A 242 14.00 23.05 4.81
C THR A 242 12.85 22.67 3.88
N LEU A 243 12.17 21.56 4.15
CA LEU A 243 11.06 21.06 3.34
C LEU A 243 9.72 21.33 4.00
N ASP A 244 8.74 21.74 3.20
CA ASP A 244 7.33 21.67 3.57
C ASP A 244 6.69 20.44 2.93
N GLU A 245 5.97 19.64 3.71
CA GLU A 245 5.36 18.39 3.24
C GLU A 245 4.34 18.64 2.11
N ILE A 246 3.60 19.74 2.21
CA ILE A 246 2.53 20.07 1.25
C ILE A 246 3.14 20.63 -0.05
N GLU A 247 4.21 21.43 0.06
CA GLU A 247 5.00 21.86 -1.10
C GLU A 247 5.66 20.68 -1.80
N LEU A 248 6.27 19.77 -1.05
CA LEU A 248 6.93 18.58 -1.58
C LEU A 248 5.96 17.69 -2.37
N ALA A 249 4.74 17.49 -1.86
CA ALA A 249 3.69 16.71 -2.51
C ALA A 249 3.21 17.29 -3.85
N ALA A 250 3.50 18.56 -4.15
CA ALA A 250 3.15 19.18 -5.42
C ALA A 250 4.06 18.71 -6.57
N TYR A 251 5.31 18.37 -6.29
CA TYR A 251 6.28 18.06 -7.33
C TYR A 251 6.12 16.63 -7.86
N PRO A 252 6.20 16.41 -9.19
CA PRO A 252 6.24 15.05 -9.75
C PRO A 252 7.49 14.27 -9.28
N ALA A 253 8.58 15.01 -9.07
CA ALA A 253 9.86 14.44 -8.71
C ALA A 253 10.73 15.37 -7.86
N VAL A 254 11.61 14.74 -7.10
CA VAL A 254 12.61 15.39 -6.25
C VAL A 254 13.98 14.84 -6.63
N VAL A 255 14.94 15.72 -6.85
CA VAL A 255 16.36 15.38 -7.02
C VAL A 255 17.10 15.95 -5.82
N TYR A 256 17.64 15.08 -4.97
CA TYR A 256 18.55 15.44 -3.89
C TYR A 256 19.99 15.14 -4.32
N PHE A 257 20.89 16.11 -4.22
CA PHE A 257 22.31 15.87 -4.43
C PHE A 257 23.17 16.31 -3.26
N SER A 258 24.11 15.44 -2.87
CA SER A 258 25.08 15.73 -1.80
C SER A 258 26.43 16.21 -2.31
N GLY A 259 26.71 16.16 -3.61
CA GLY A 259 28.02 16.53 -4.16
C GLY A 259 29.20 15.96 -3.34
N ASP A 260 30.05 16.83 -2.80
CA ASP A 260 31.17 16.47 -1.91
C ASP A 260 30.86 16.54 -0.40
N ASN A 261 29.60 16.79 -0.05
CA ASN A 261 29.15 16.86 1.34
C ASN A 261 29.29 15.49 1.99
N ASN A 262 30.12 15.44 3.03
CA ASN A 262 30.32 14.27 3.86
C ASN A 262 30.09 14.60 5.34
N ALA A 263 29.43 15.72 5.63
CA ALA A 263 29.03 16.05 6.98
C ALA A 263 27.98 15.04 7.46
N LEU A 264 28.17 14.56 8.69
CA LEU A 264 27.27 13.59 9.29
C LEU A 264 25.93 14.22 9.59
N ASP A 265 24.86 13.60 9.10
CA ASP A 265 23.48 13.99 9.43
C ASP A 265 23.23 15.49 9.13
N SER A 266 23.81 15.98 8.03
CA SER A 266 23.74 17.39 7.65
C SER A 266 22.34 17.81 7.23
N PHE A 267 21.45 16.86 6.93
CA PHE A 267 20.06 17.08 6.55
C PHE A 267 19.08 16.73 7.70
N PRO A 268 18.14 17.63 8.07
CA PRO A 268 17.25 17.45 9.21
C PRO A 268 16.43 16.15 9.20
N ILE A 269 16.12 15.60 10.40
CA ILE A 269 15.31 14.39 10.54
C ILE A 269 13.91 14.59 9.93
N ALA A 270 13.30 15.76 10.18
CA ALA A 270 11.97 16.09 9.67
C ALA A 270 11.93 16.06 8.13
N ASP A 271 12.93 16.65 7.47
CA ASP A 271 13.01 16.69 6.00
C ASP A 271 13.19 15.29 5.41
N ARG A 272 13.97 14.43 6.07
CA ARG A 272 14.10 13.02 5.67
C ARG A 272 12.76 12.31 5.75
N TYR A 273 12.00 12.46 6.84
CA TYR A 273 10.66 11.88 6.92
C TYR A 273 9.73 12.39 5.82
N ARG A 274 9.80 13.69 5.47
CA ARG A 274 9.04 14.25 4.35
C ARG A 274 9.44 13.62 3.00
N LEU A 275 10.73 13.39 2.74
CA LEU A 275 11.19 12.67 1.55
C LEU A 275 10.67 11.21 1.52
N ASN A 276 10.63 10.55 2.68
CA ASN A 276 10.05 9.22 2.78
C ASN A 276 8.54 9.25 2.49
N GLU A 277 7.79 10.20 3.04
CA GLU A 277 6.37 10.35 2.77
C GLU A 277 6.11 10.64 1.30
N PHE A 278 6.87 11.57 0.71
CA PHE A 278 6.83 11.87 -0.72
C PHE A 278 6.98 10.61 -1.58
N ALA A 279 8.00 9.80 -1.30
CA ALA A 279 8.17 8.52 -1.97
C ALA A 279 7.00 7.56 -1.66
N ALA A 280 6.61 7.37 -0.40
CA ALA A 280 5.52 6.47 -0.02
C ALA A 280 4.18 6.80 -0.71
N HIS A 281 3.96 8.07 -1.07
CA HIS A 281 2.79 8.53 -1.80
C HIS A 281 2.91 8.47 -3.34
N GLY A 282 3.99 7.87 -3.87
CA GLY A 282 4.17 7.62 -5.30
C GLY A 282 5.09 8.61 -6.01
N GLY A 283 5.70 9.54 -5.29
CA GLY A 283 6.68 10.49 -5.83
C GLY A 283 7.94 9.82 -6.39
N THR A 284 8.59 10.51 -7.33
CA THR A 284 9.88 10.07 -7.91
C THR A 284 11.04 10.76 -7.20
N LEU A 285 11.84 10.02 -6.45
CA LEU A 285 12.99 10.53 -5.70
C LEU A 285 14.30 10.03 -6.31
N LEU A 286 15.13 10.94 -6.79
CA LEU A 286 16.52 10.67 -7.16
C LEU A 286 17.44 11.20 -6.06
N VAL A 287 18.23 10.31 -5.45
CA VAL A 287 19.33 10.66 -4.56
C VAL A 287 20.64 10.41 -5.28
N THR A 288 21.54 11.38 -5.26
CA THR A 288 22.82 11.32 -5.98
C THR A 288 23.90 12.07 -5.21
N GLY A 289 25.16 11.73 -5.47
CA GLY A 289 26.32 12.31 -4.79
C GLY A 289 27.11 11.26 -4.03
N GLN A 290 28.42 11.51 -3.93
CA GLN A 290 29.28 10.70 -3.09
C GLN A 290 28.94 10.96 -1.62
N ASP A 291 29.10 9.93 -0.78
CA ASP A 291 28.76 10.01 0.65
C ASP A 291 27.30 10.47 0.93
N ALA A 292 26.37 10.40 -0.03
CA ALA A 292 24.96 10.82 0.17
C ALA A 292 24.33 10.06 1.35
N ARG A 293 24.74 8.80 1.55
CA ARG A 293 24.44 8.05 2.78
C ARG A 293 24.81 8.86 4.01
N ARG A 294 26.03 9.34 4.12
CA ARG A 294 26.54 10.04 5.30
C ARG A 294 25.79 11.34 5.60
N THR A 295 25.33 12.02 4.55
CA THR A 295 24.49 13.24 4.67
C THR A 295 23.07 12.95 5.12
N LEU A 296 22.46 11.87 4.58
CA LEU A 296 21.10 11.45 4.88
C LEU A 296 21.03 10.51 6.11
N PHE A 297 22.17 9.99 6.57
CA PHE A 297 22.28 8.97 7.61
C PHE A 297 23.59 9.07 8.41
N GLY A 298 23.49 8.99 9.75
CA GLY A 298 24.65 8.97 10.64
C GLY A 298 25.33 7.60 10.79
N ILE A 299 26.67 7.56 10.87
CA ILE A 299 27.50 6.35 11.02
C ILE A 299 27.29 5.51 12.30
N GLY A 300 26.39 5.91 13.21
CA GLY A 300 26.22 5.29 14.53
C GLY A 300 25.04 4.33 14.72
N ALA A 301 24.14 4.19 13.73
CA ALA A 301 22.93 3.39 13.90
C ALA A 301 23.10 1.94 13.39
N VAL A 302 23.71 1.09 14.21
CA VAL A 302 23.50 -0.37 14.23
C VAL A 302 23.37 -0.73 15.72
N HIS A 303 22.32 -1.39 16.22
CA HIS A 303 21.95 -2.77 15.96
C HIS A 303 20.55 -3.08 16.54
N TRP A 304 19.97 -4.21 16.10
CA TRP A 304 18.63 -4.77 16.36
C TRP A 304 18.11 -4.88 17.81
N LEU A 305 18.87 -4.46 18.83
CA LEU A 305 18.50 -4.60 20.24
C LEU A 305 18.98 -3.38 21.06
N GLY A 306 18.19 -2.29 21.04
CA GLY A 306 18.29 -1.21 22.03
C GLY A 306 18.56 0.20 21.48
N GLY A 307 17.49 0.91 21.11
CA GLY A 307 17.40 2.37 21.29
C GLY A 307 17.83 3.32 20.15
N GLY A 308 18.43 2.85 19.05
CA GLY A 308 18.77 3.71 17.91
C GLY A 308 17.61 3.89 16.91
N VAL A 309 17.34 5.12 16.47
CA VAL A 309 16.38 5.40 15.38
C VAL A 309 17.00 4.91 14.06
N ARG A 310 16.30 4.02 13.36
CA ARG A 310 16.63 3.73 11.96
C ARG A 310 16.14 4.89 11.13
N ASP A 311 17.03 5.51 10.36
CA ASP A 311 16.57 6.42 9.32
C ASP A 311 15.80 5.63 8.27
N PHE A 312 14.51 5.91 8.19
CA PHE A 312 13.58 5.15 7.36
C PHE A 312 13.86 5.39 5.87
N VAL A 313 14.35 6.57 5.49
CA VAL A 313 14.67 6.92 4.10
C VAL A 313 15.75 6.01 3.58
N TYR A 314 16.90 5.96 4.26
CA TYR A 314 18.04 5.20 3.77
C TYR A 314 17.75 3.69 3.70
N TRP A 315 17.13 3.15 4.75
CA TRP A 315 16.94 1.71 4.87
C TRP A 315 15.73 1.17 4.09
N PHE A 316 14.60 1.88 4.07
CA PHE A 316 13.36 1.35 3.47
C PHE A 316 12.99 2.06 2.17
N THR A 317 13.30 3.36 2.03
CA THR A 317 12.95 4.13 0.83
C THR A 317 13.96 3.93 -0.29
N LEU A 318 15.26 4.09 -0.02
CA LEU A 318 16.34 3.89 -1.01
C LEU A 318 16.63 2.41 -1.30
N ALA A 319 16.21 1.52 -0.39
CA ALA A 319 16.40 0.07 -0.42
C ALA A 319 17.84 -0.38 -0.70
N ALA A 320 18.82 0.34 -0.14
CA ALA A 320 20.24 0.16 -0.44
C ALA A 320 21.07 -0.07 0.84
N PRO A 321 21.10 -1.28 1.42
CA PRO A 321 22.04 -1.60 2.49
C PRO A 321 23.48 -1.29 2.06
N TYR A 322 24.14 -0.54 2.93
CA TYR A 322 25.55 -0.21 2.84
C TYR A 322 26.41 -1.46 3.01
N GLN A 323 27.42 -1.62 2.14
CA GLN A 323 28.40 -2.70 2.20
C GLN A 323 29.80 -2.19 2.56
N ALA A 324 30.28 -1.15 1.89
CA ALA A 324 31.62 -0.61 2.08
C ALA A 324 31.70 0.87 1.68
N THR A 325 32.72 1.56 2.20
CA THR A 325 32.81 3.03 2.20
C THR A 325 33.16 3.64 0.85
N SER A 326 33.98 2.95 0.04
CA SER A 326 34.34 3.46 -1.28
C SER A 326 34.74 2.33 -2.20
N LEU A 327 34.23 2.37 -3.43
CA LEU A 327 34.67 1.52 -4.54
C LEU A 327 36.12 1.79 -4.95
N THR A 328 36.64 3.00 -4.71
CA THR A 328 37.96 3.45 -5.17
C THR A 328 39.02 3.48 -4.06
N ASP A 329 38.73 2.93 -2.88
CA ASP A 329 39.58 3.03 -1.69
C ASP A 329 40.01 4.48 -1.40
N ASN A 330 39.08 5.41 -1.61
CA ASN A 330 39.29 6.86 -1.45
C ASN A 330 40.34 7.46 -2.42
N GLN A 331 40.61 6.80 -3.55
CA GLN A 331 41.50 7.28 -4.60
C GLN A 331 40.72 7.88 -5.77
N LEU A 332 41.33 8.87 -6.42
CA LEU A 332 40.88 9.39 -7.71
C LEU A 332 41.53 8.59 -8.84
N LEU A 333 40.72 8.09 -9.75
CA LEU A 333 41.18 7.22 -10.84
C LEU A 333 41.07 7.97 -12.18
N PRO A 334 42.08 7.89 -13.07
CA PRO A 334 41.99 8.45 -14.41
C PRO A 334 40.82 7.87 -15.23
N THR A 335 40.49 6.61 -14.96
CA THR A 335 39.36 5.90 -15.58
C THR A 335 38.59 5.15 -14.51
N LEU A 336 37.28 5.35 -14.46
CA LEU A 336 36.37 4.72 -13.50
C LEU A 336 35.02 4.42 -14.18
N VAL A 337 35.01 3.34 -14.99
CA VAL A 337 33.82 2.96 -15.75
C VAL A 337 32.94 2.07 -14.89
N ILE A 338 31.69 2.47 -14.70
CA ILE A 338 30.68 1.63 -14.06
C ILE A 338 29.86 0.93 -15.14
N THR A 339 29.62 -0.37 -14.94
CA THR A 339 28.98 -1.24 -15.93
C THR A 339 27.56 -1.59 -15.53
N PRO A 340 26.60 -1.61 -16.47
CA PRO A 340 25.20 -1.92 -16.17
C PRO A 340 25.04 -3.34 -15.61
N SER A 341 24.09 -3.54 -14.70
CA SER A 341 23.74 -4.86 -14.14
C SER A 341 22.93 -5.74 -15.09
N GLY A 342 22.59 -5.23 -16.27
CA GLY A 342 21.67 -5.86 -17.22
C GLY A 342 20.20 -5.51 -16.98
N ARG A 343 19.88 -4.58 -16.06
CA ARG A 343 18.53 -4.09 -15.82
C ARG A 343 18.10 -3.11 -16.91
N VAL A 344 16.99 -3.39 -17.60
CA VAL A 344 16.40 -2.45 -18.56
C VAL A 344 15.67 -1.32 -17.78
N PRO A 345 15.78 -0.04 -18.20
CA PRO A 345 16.49 0.46 -19.38
C PRO A 345 18.00 0.75 -19.18
N PHE A 346 18.51 0.68 -17.95
CA PHE A 346 19.88 0.97 -17.53
C PHE A 346 20.93 -0.02 -18.09
N THR A 347 21.20 0.08 -19.40
CA THR A 347 21.96 -0.89 -20.20
C THR A 347 23.29 -0.35 -20.72
N HIS A 348 23.67 0.87 -20.35
CA HIS A 348 24.88 1.53 -20.83
C HIS A 348 25.84 1.81 -19.68
N THR A 349 27.13 1.86 -20.01
CA THR A 349 28.21 2.24 -19.10
C THR A 349 28.22 3.75 -18.84
N VAL A 350 28.64 4.15 -17.64
CA VAL A 350 28.87 5.55 -17.24
C VAL A 350 30.34 5.68 -16.81
N GLU A 351 30.99 6.79 -17.16
CA GLU A 351 32.39 7.02 -16.82
C GLU A 351 32.55 8.15 -15.80
N LEU A 352 33.25 7.85 -14.71
CA LEU A 352 33.37 8.72 -13.52
C LEU A 352 34.82 9.15 -13.23
N GLY A 353 35.78 8.80 -14.09
CA GLY A 353 37.20 9.07 -13.89
C GLY A 353 37.57 10.54 -14.05
N THR A 354 38.82 10.88 -13.74
CA THR A 354 39.33 12.25 -13.80
C THR A 354 39.75 12.72 -15.19
N ALA A 355 39.71 11.85 -16.21
CA ALA A 355 40.26 12.14 -17.53
C ALA A 355 39.30 12.85 -18.50
N GLY A 356 38.01 12.99 -18.18
CA GLY A 356 37.02 13.70 -19.00
C GLY A 356 36.55 15.01 -18.39
N ASP A 357 35.37 15.47 -18.81
CA ASP A 357 34.73 16.73 -18.37
C ASP A 357 33.95 16.63 -17.03
N GLY A 358 34.08 15.51 -16.33
CA GLY A 358 33.65 15.29 -14.96
C GLY A 358 34.36 16.22 -13.98
N ALA A 359 33.76 16.45 -12.81
CA ALA A 359 34.42 17.17 -11.71
C ALA A 359 35.69 16.47 -11.20
N GLY A 360 35.91 15.20 -11.56
CA GLY A 360 37.07 14.43 -11.14
C GLY A 360 37.15 14.24 -9.62
N ASN A 361 36.00 14.25 -8.95
CA ASN A 361 35.88 14.28 -7.49
C ASN A 361 35.50 12.93 -6.86
N GLN A 362 35.15 11.92 -7.66
CA GLN A 362 34.53 10.65 -7.24
C GLN A 362 35.49 9.71 -6.49
N ARG A 363 35.85 10.09 -5.26
CA ARG A 363 36.71 9.30 -4.35
C ARG A 363 35.91 8.43 -3.36
N SER A 364 34.68 8.81 -3.05
CA SER A 364 33.85 8.16 -2.02
C SER A 364 32.58 7.54 -2.61
N VAL A 365 32.74 6.74 -3.67
CA VAL A 365 31.60 6.05 -4.29
C VAL A 365 31.18 4.90 -3.38
N ASP A 366 30.16 5.12 -2.53
CA ASP A 366 29.64 4.11 -1.61
C ASP A 366 29.28 2.81 -2.34
N VAL A 367 29.58 1.69 -1.70
CA VAL A 367 29.19 0.38 -2.21
C VAL A 367 27.82 0.00 -1.66
N LEU A 368 26.88 -0.18 -2.58
CA LEU A 368 25.47 -0.46 -2.34
C LEU A 368 25.14 -1.92 -2.64
N GLN A 369 24.25 -2.49 -1.85
CA GLN A 369 23.55 -3.73 -2.19
C GLN A 369 22.06 -3.42 -2.26
N ALA A 370 21.36 -3.86 -3.31
CA ALA A 370 19.90 -3.76 -3.32
C ALA A 370 19.30 -4.79 -2.34
N TYR A 371 18.21 -4.42 -1.65
CA TYR A 371 17.45 -5.39 -0.87
C TYR A 371 16.96 -6.55 -1.74
N ALA A 372 16.89 -7.75 -1.15
CA ALA A 372 16.28 -8.92 -1.79
C ALA A 372 14.74 -8.81 -1.80
N GLN A 373 14.22 -7.79 -2.48
CA GLN A 373 12.79 -7.60 -2.74
C GLN A 373 12.55 -7.55 -4.26
N PRO A 374 11.37 -7.98 -4.75
CA PRO A 374 11.08 -8.00 -6.19
C PRO A 374 11.22 -6.62 -6.87
N ASP A 375 11.06 -5.58 -6.07
CA ASP A 375 10.96 -4.18 -6.48
C ASP A 375 12.26 -3.41 -6.31
N ALA A 376 13.30 -4.04 -5.77
CA ALA A 376 14.61 -3.42 -5.56
C ALA A 376 15.65 -4.10 -6.45
N ALA A 377 16.50 -3.32 -7.11
CA ALA A 377 17.54 -3.85 -7.98
C ALA A 377 18.80 -2.97 -7.97
N THR A 378 19.94 -3.61 -8.21
CA THR A 378 21.19 -2.91 -8.52
C THR A 378 21.16 -2.48 -9.98
N LEU A 379 21.58 -1.25 -10.26
CA LEU A 379 21.59 -0.68 -11.61
C LEU A 379 22.97 -0.78 -12.29
N TRP A 380 24.04 -0.46 -11.57
CA TRP A 380 25.42 -0.55 -12.06
C TRP A 380 26.35 -1.20 -11.05
N HIS A 381 27.40 -1.82 -11.56
CA HIS A 381 28.51 -2.40 -10.83
C HIS A 381 29.81 -1.62 -11.05
N GLY A 382 30.69 -1.68 -10.07
CA GLY A 382 32.04 -1.14 -10.21
C GLY A 382 32.93 -1.96 -11.16
N PRO A 383 34.04 -1.39 -11.68
CA PRO A 383 34.85 -2.01 -12.74
C PRO A 383 35.57 -3.30 -12.31
N LEU A 384 35.67 -3.58 -11.01
CA LEU A 384 36.43 -4.71 -10.46
C LEU A 384 35.64 -5.51 -9.38
N THR A 385 34.34 -5.25 -9.22
CA THR A 385 33.52 -5.90 -8.20
C THR A 385 32.11 -6.18 -8.72
N THR A 386 31.44 -7.18 -8.15
CA THR A 386 30.00 -7.41 -8.39
C THR A 386 29.13 -6.49 -7.51
N GLN A 387 29.73 -5.53 -6.81
CA GLN A 387 29.04 -4.70 -5.85
C GLN A 387 28.44 -3.48 -6.56
N GLY A 388 27.28 -3.02 -6.08
CA GLY A 388 26.50 -1.98 -6.76
C GLY A 388 26.97 -0.58 -6.40
N VAL A 389 26.80 0.36 -7.33
CA VAL A 389 27.00 1.82 -7.11
C VAL A 389 25.75 2.63 -7.46
N GLY A 390 24.69 1.93 -7.84
CA GLY A 390 23.37 2.50 -8.02
C GLY A 390 22.32 1.46 -7.69
N THR A 391 21.26 1.87 -7.01
CA THR A 391 20.10 1.04 -6.74
C THR A 391 18.83 1.73 -7.18
N VAL A 392 17.81 0.92 -7.36
CA VAL A 392 16.47 1.37 -7.60
C VAL A 392 15.52 0.63 -6.67
N HIS A 393 14.48 1.31 -6.24
CA HIS A 393 13.36 0.73 -5.51
C HIS A 393 12.06 1.29 -6.06
N ARG A 394 11.16 0.39 -6.44
CA ARG A 394 9.87 0.79 -6.99
C ARG A 394 8.81 -0.26 -6.77
N GLN A 395 7.87 0.02 -5.87
CA GLN A 395 6.80 -0.91 -5.58
C GLN A 395 5.68 -0.78 -6.60
N GLN A 396 5.43 -1.87 -7.31
CA GLN A 396 4.45 -1.93 -8.40
C GLN A 396 3.42 -3.03 -8.13
N PRO A 397 2.18 -2.87 -8.63
CA PRO A 397 1.17 -3.92 -8.54
C PRO A 397 1.64 -5.18 -9.28
N SER A 398 1.44 -6.33 -8.66
CA SER A 398 1.67 -7.67 -9.24
C SER A 398 0.53 -8.60 -8.86
N LEU A 399 0.36 -9.74 -9.53
CA LEU A 399 -0.66 -10.74 -9.20
C LEU A 399 -0.52 -11.23 -7.75
N GLU A 400 0.72 -11.35 -7.28
CA GLU A 400 1.08 -11.72 -5.91
C GLU A 400 0.79 -10.61 -4.89
N ARG A 401 0.79 -9.34 -5.32
CA ARG A 401 0.63 -8.16 -4.45
C ARG A 401 -0.36 -7.15 -5.02
N ALA A 402 -1.56 -7.62 -5.36
CA ALA A 402 -2.59 -6.81 -6.00
C ALA A 402 -3.11 -5.62 -5.13
N GLY A 403 -2.81 -5.61 -3.83
CA GLY A 403 -3.18 -4.52 -2.90
C GLY A 403 -2.18 -3.36 -2.82
N VAL A 404 -1.07 -3.43 -3.56
CA VAL A 404 -0.07 -2.35 -3.67
C VAL A 404 -0.51 -1.40 -4.78
N THR A 405 -0.89 -0.19 -4.41
CA THR A 405 -0.94 0.96 -5.35
C THR A 405 0.45 1.56 -5.40
N TRP A 406 0.99 1.86 -6.58
CA TRP A 406 2.33 2.44 -6.81
C TRP A 406 2.92 3.19 -5.60
N HIS A 407 3.86 2.58 -4.87
CA HIS A 407 4.56 3.24 -3.76
C HIS A 407 6.01 3.51 -4.18
N GLY A 408 6.35 4.80 -4.29
CA GLY A 408 7.70 5.35 -4.42
C GLY A 408 8.50 4.90 -5.63
N ARG A 409 9.13 5.85 -6.32
CA ARG A 409 10.05 5.55 -7.41
C ARG A 409 11.37 6.15 -7.04
N VAL A 410 12.23 5.33 -6.48
CA VAL A 410 13.43 5.80 -5.82
C VAL A 410 14.63 5.29 -6.57
N VAL A 411 15.49 6.19 -7.01
CA VAL A 411 16.78 5.89 -7.62
C VAL A 411 17.85 6.48 -6.72
N TYR A 412 18.86 5.69 -6.38
CA TYR A 412 19.97 6.14 -5.56
C TYR A 412 21.28 5.83 -6.27
N PHE A 413 22.05 6.87 -6.57
CA PHE A 413 23.42 6.79 -7.04
C PHE A 413 24.37 7.15 -5.90
N SER A 414 25.38 6.31 -5.67
CA SER A 414 26.46 6.62 -4.73
C SER A 414 27.55 7.51 -5.32
N PHE A 415 27.32 8.01 -6.53
CA PHE A 415 28.13 9.00 -7.24
C PHE A 415 27.23 10.16 -7.63
N GLY A 416 27.83 11.31 -7.87
CA GLY A 416 27.11 12.51 -8.27
C GLY A 416 27.09 12.72 -9.78
N LEU A 417 26.09 13.44 -10.28
CA LEU A 417 26.01 13.85 -11.68
C LEU A 417 27.19 14.75 -12.09
N GLU A 418 27.76 15.48 -11.14
CA GLU A 418 28.99 16.25 -11.33
C GLU A 418 30.18 15.38 -11.75
N GLY A 419 30.24 14.13 -11.30
CA GLY A 419 31.30 13.18 -11.62
C GLY A 419 31.18 12.50 -12.99
N VAL A 420 30.00 12.52 -13.62
CA VAL A 420 29.74 11.82 -14.90
C VAL A 420 30.41 12.55 -16.05
N ASN A 421 31.22 11.87 -16.87
CA ASN A 421 31.88 12.48 -18.02
C ASN A 421 31.02 12.38 -19.30
N ASN A 422 30.80 13.48 -20.01
CA ASN A 422 30.03 13.51 -21.27
C ASN A 422 30.89 13.21 -22.51
N ASP A 423 32.21 13.43 -22.44
CA ASP A 423 33.12 13.47 -23.58
C ASP A 423 33.98 12.19 -23.75
N THR A 424 33.58 11.10 -23.08
CA THR A 424 34.35 9.85 -23.02
C THR A 424 33.78 8.71 -23.87
N GLY A 425 32.68 8.94 -24.60
CA GLY A 425 31.99 7.91 -25.39
C GLY A 425 31.09 6.98 -24.56
N HIS A 426 30.97 7.24 -23.26
CA HIS A 426 30.01 6.60 -22.35
C HIS A 426 28.72 7.43 -22.24
N MET A 427 27.75 6.97 -21.44
CA MET A 427 26.49 7.69 -21.24
C MET A 427 26.72 9.08 -20.63
N SER A 428 26.15 10.11 -21.26
CA SER A 428 26.23 11.50 -20.77
C SER A 428 25.33 11.73 -19.54
N ARG A 429 25.55 12.85 -18.85
CA ARG A 429 24.70 13.36 -17.77
C ARG A 429 23.24 13.46 -18.19
N GLU A 430 22.98 14.07 -19.35
CA GLU A 430 21.64 14.21 -19.92
C GLU A 430 21.01 12.85 -20.20
N ALA A 431 21.75 11.92 -20.82
CA ALA A 431 21.24 10.60 -21.13
C ALA A 431 20.92 9.78 -19.87
N LEU A 432 21.78 9.86 -18.85
CA LEU A 432 21.57 9.22 -17.55
C LEU A 432 20.31 9.77 -16.86
N LEU A 433 20.22 11.09 -16.72
CA LEU A 433 19.09 11.72 -16.04
C LEU A 433 17.79 11.55 -16.82
N TRP A 434 17.81 11.64 -18.15
CA TRP A 434 16.66 11.36 -19.01
C TRP A 434 16.15 9.93 -18.83
N GLN A 435 17.06 8.96 -18.73
CA GLN A 435 16.70 7.57 -18.55
C GLN A 435 16.04 7.33 -17.18
N VAL A 436 16.60 7.90 -16.11
CA VAL A 436 15.97 7.88 -14.77
C VAL A 436 14.59 8.52 -14.84
N TRP A 437 14.47 9.67 -15.50
CA TRP A 437 13.23 10.44 -15.59
C TRP A 437 12.13 9.65 -16.28
N ARG A 438 12.40 9.14 -17.49
CA ARG A 438 11.41 8.44 -18.31
C ARG A 438 11.01 7.12 -17.66
N TRP A 439 11.97 6.39 -17.11
CA TRP A 439 11.68 5.18 -16.36
C TRP A 439 10.84 5.49 -15.11
N GLY A 440 11.24 6.52 -14.37
CA GLY A 440 10.60 6.96 -13.14
C GLY A 440 9.22 7.58 -13.34
N THR A 441 8.85 8.06 -14.52
CA THR A 441 7.52 8.67 -14.75
C THR A 441 6.55 7.75 -15.49
N ASP A 442 7.04 6.73 -16.19
CA ASP A 442 6.24 5.75 -16.92
C ASP A 442 5.30 4.93 -16.01
N SER A 443 3.99 4.97 -16.22
CA SER A 443 2.97 4.47 -15.28
C SER A 443 1.86 3.70 -16.00
N PRO A 444 2.13 2.48 -16.52
CA PRO A 444 1.12 1.75 -17.26
C PRO A 444 -0.13 1.50 -16.41
N THR A 445 -1.29 1.56 -17.06
CA THR A 445 -2.59 1.20 -16.50
C THR A 445 -3.27 0.15 -17.38
N ALA A 446 -4.00 -0.78 -16.78
CA ALA A 446 -4.66 -1.86 -17.51
C ALA A 446 -6.14 -1.98 -17.15
N VAL A 447 -6.95 -2.39 -18.13
CA VAL A 447 -8.35 -2.79 -17.95
C VAL A 447 -8.54 -4.17 -18.56
N LEU A 448 -9.24 -5.05 -17.85
CA LEU A 448 -9.55 -6.39 -18.33
C LEU A 448 -10.96 -6.40 -18.93
N GLN A 449 -11.05 -6.57 -20.25
CA GLN A 449 -12.31 -6.74 -20.96
C GLN A 449 -12.61 -8.22 -21.15
N THR A 450 -13.88 -8.60 -21.08
CA THR A 450 -14.31 -9.99 -21.21
C THR A 450 -15.42 -10.15 -22.22
N THR A 451 -15.35 -11.17 -23.06
CA THR A 451 -16.38 -11.53 -24.03
C THR A 451 -16.75 -13.00 -23.83
N PRO A 452 -18.00 -13.32 -23.46
CA PRO A 452 -18.46 -14.71 -23.39
C PRO A 452 -18.37 -15.36 -24.78
N VAL A 453 -17.76 -16.54 -24.85
CA VAL A 453 -17.68 -17.36 -26.08
C VAL A 453 -18.70 -18.49 -26.00
N THR A 454 -18.77 -19.16 -24.84
CA THR A 454 -19.78 -20.15 -24.50
C THR A 454 -20.26 -19.91 -23.06
N SER A 455 -21.14 -20.76 -22.52
CA SER A 455 -21.54 -20.69 -21.12
C SER A 455 -20.38 -20.92 -20.12
N GLN A 456 -19.28 -21.53 -20.56
CA GLN A 456 -18.13 -21.88 -19.71
C GLN A 456 -16.80 -21.34 -20.25
N THR A 457 -16.77 -20.78 -21.46
CA THR A 457 -15.57 -20.22 -22.08
C THR A 457 -15.70 -18.71 -22.19
N VAL A 458 -14.72 -18.01 -21.67
CA VAL A 458 -14.63 -16.55 -21.72
C VAL A 458 -13.34 -16.15 -22.43
N GLN A 459 -13.44 -15.20 -23.36
CA GLN A 459 -12.28 -14.52 -23.94
C GLN A 459 -11.96 -13.28 -23.11
N PHE A 460 -10.68 -13.06 -22.88
CA PHE A 460 -10.12 -11.98 -22.08
C PHE A 460 -9.21 -11.13 -22.96
N THR A 461 -9.37 -9.82 -22.88
CA THR A 461 -8.53 -8.84 -23.57
C THR A 461 -8.00 -7.83 -22.56
N ALA A 462 -6.68 -7.78 -22.41
CA ALA A 462 -5.99 -6.77 -21.62
C ALA A 462 -5.81 -5.49 -22.45
N VAL A 463 -6.48 -4.40 -22.05
CA VAL A 463 -6.32 -3.09 -22.68
C VAL A 463 -5.39 -2.26 -21.82
N VAL A 464 -4.23 -1.89 -22.37
CA VAL A 464 -3.19 -1.13 -21.66
C VAL A 464 -3.16 0.32 -22.16
N SER A 465 -2.98 1.25 -21.24
CA SER A 465 -2.80 2.68 -21.50
C SER A 465 -1.65 3.24 -20.65
N ASN A 466 -1.19 4.46 -20.95
CA ASN A 466 -0.16 5.18 -20.18
C ASN A 466 1.20 4.46 -20.06
N SER A 467 1.57 3.60 -21.03
CA SER A 467 2.89 2.97 -21.10
C SER A 467 3.79 3.76 -22.05
N ALA A 468 5.02 4.05 -21.62
CA ALA A 468 6.05 4.71 -22.44
C ALA A 468 6.72 3.77 -23.46
N THR A 469 6.55 2.45 -23.29
CA THR A 469 7.08 1.40 -24.17
C THR A 469 6.04 0.34 -24.47
N ASP A 470 6.33 -0.52 -25.44
CA ASP A 470 5.49 -1.66 -25.78
C ASP A 470 5.39 -2.66 -24.63
N ILE A 471 4.36 -3.52 -24.68
CA ILE A 471 4.13 -4.54 -23.66
C ILE A 471 4.95 -5.78 -23.98
N ALA A 472 5.88 -6.11 -23.10
CA ALA A 472 6.75 -7.27 -23.24
C ALA A 472 6.07 -8.57 -22.79
N GLN A 473 5.18 -8.49 -21.79
CA GLN A 473 4.63 -9.68 -21.15
C GLN A 473 3.25 -9.45 -20.52
N TYR A 474 2.42 -10.50 -20.56
CA TYR A 474 1.15 -10.61 -19.82
C TYR A 474 1.20 -11.88 -18.96
N ARG A 475 0.87 -11.76 -17.67
CA ARG A 475 0.70 -12.89 -16.74
C ARG A 475 -0.76 -12.98 -16.34
N TRP A 476 -1.36 -14.16 -16.43
CA TRP A 476 -2.79 -14.36 -16.26
C TRP A 476 -3.08 -15.26 -15.07
N ASP A 477 -4.05 -14.85 -14.25
CA ASP A 477 -4.66 -15.64 -13.21
C ASP A 477 -6.15 -15.75 -13.50
N MET A 478 -6.67 -16.96 -13.73
CA MET A 478 -8.07 -17.15 -14.11
C MET A 478 -9.03 -17.26 -12.92
N GLY A 479 -8.49 -17.34 -11.69
CA GLY A 479 -9.27 -17.39 -10.46
C GLY A 479 -9.95 -18.72 -10.17
N ASP A 480 -9.76 -19.74 -10.99
CA ASP A 480 -10.33 -21.09 -10.81
C ASP A 480 -9.33 -22.11 -10.22
N GLY A 481 -8.13 -21.65 -9.86
CA GLY A 481 -7.04 -22.48 -9.34
C GLY A 481 -6.08 -22.99 -10.42
N THR A 482 -6.29 -22.63 -11.68
CA THR A 482 -5.27 -22.84 -12.71
C THR A 482 -3.98 -22.08 -12.37
N PRO A 483 -2.80 -22.69 -12.59
CA PRO A 483 -1.54 -21.99 -12.36
C PRO A 483 -1.44 -20.72 -13.20
N ILE A 484 -0.83 -19.68 -12.62
CA ILE A 484 -0.53 -18.45 -13.36
C ILE A 484 0.33 -18.80 -14.57
N PHE A 485 -0.05 -18.28 -15.73
CA PHE A 485 0.68 -18.51 -16.98
C PHE A 485 0.94 -17.20 -17.72
N THR A 486 1.90 -17.25 -18.65
CA THR A 486 2.45 -16.07 -19.32
C THR A 486 2.18 -16.11 -20.82
N THR A 487 1.85 -14.97 -21.41
CA THR A 487 1.73 -14.76 -22.86
C THR A 487 2.45 -13.49 -23.30
N THR A 488 2.68 -13.37 -24.61
CA THR A 488 3.11 -12.11 -25.27
C THR A 488 1.95 -11.40 -25.96
N THR A 489 0.76 -12.01 -26.01
CA THR A 489 -0.44 -11.44 -26.60
C THR A 489 -1.40 -10.97 -25.52
N ALA A 490 -2.04 -9.83 -25.77
CA ALA A 490 -3.04 -9.23 -24.89
C ALA A 490 -4.36 -10.00 -24.80
N VAL A 491 -4.53 -11.06 -25.60
CA VAL A 491 -5.79 -11.82 -25.71
C VAL A 491 -5.55 -13.28 -25.35
N VAL A 492 -6.42 -13.81 -24.48
CA VAL A 492 -6.46 -15.24 -24.13
C VAL A 492 -7.90 -15.72 -24.05
N SER A 493 -8.14 -17.01 -24.24
CA SER A 493 -9.45 -17.64 -24.00
C SER A 493 -9.28 -18.72 -22.95
N HIS A 494 -10.18 -18.74 -21.97
CA HIS A 494 -10.13 -19.70 -20.87
C HIS A 494 -11.46 -20.43 -20.74
N ALA A 495 -11.39 -21.75 -20.57
CA ALA A 495 -12.54 -22.61 -20.35
C ALA A 495 -12.58 -23.04 -18.87
N TYR A 496 -13.65 -22.64 -18.18
CA TYR A 496 -13.88 -22.98 -16.80
C TYR A 496 -14.54 -24.36 -16.69
N GLY A 497 -13.99 -25.24 -15.85
CA GLY A 497 -14.48 -26.62 -15.73
C GLY A 497 -15.87 -26.76 -15.11
N SER A 498 -16.34 -25.74 -14.38
CA SER A 498 -17.67 -25.67 -13.78
C SER A 498 -18.06 -24.23 -13.51
N CYS A 499 -19.36 -23.94 -13.37
CA CYS A 499 -19.82 -22.65 -12.85
C CYS A 499 -19.72 -22.62 -11.32
N ARG A 500 -19.68 -21.41 -10.73
CA ARG A 500 -19.82 -21.20 -9.28
C ARG A 500 -20.87 -20.14 -9.01
N PRO A 501 -21.65 -20.22 -7.92
CA PRO A 501 -22.60 -19.16 -7.57
C PRO A 501 -21.96 -17.77 -7.46
N ALA A 502 -20.77 -17.69 -6.85
CA ALA A 502 -20.00 -16.44 -6.73
C ALA A 502 -19.24 -16.03 -8.02
N GLY A 503 -19.22 -16.90 -9.03
CA GLY A 503 -18.37 -16.78 -10.21
C GLY A 503 -16.87 -16.86 -9.90
N TYR A 504 -16.06 -16.58 -10.93
CA TYR A 504 -14.60 -16.51 -10.85
C TYR A 504 -14.11 -15.06 -10.95
N THR A 505 -12.92 -14.80 -10.42
CA THR A 505 -12.21 -13.52 -10.56
C THR A 505 -10.95 -13.74 -11.39
N ALA A 506 -10.98 -13.33 -12.66
CA ALA A 506 -9.80 -13.34 -13.50
C ALA A 506 -8.99 -12.06 -13.32
N ARG A 507 -7.67 -12.14 -13.44
CA ARG A 507 -6.72 -11.04 -13.31
C ARG A 507 -5.62 -11.15 -14.36
N VAL A 508 -5.10 -10.00 -14.77
CA VAL A 508 -3.93 -9.90 -15.65
C VAL A 508 -2.94 -8.91 -15.06
N GLU A 509 -1.67 -9.32 -15.02
CA GLU A 509 -0.53 -8.42 -14.81
C GLU A 509 0.14 -8.19 -16.17
N VAL A 510 0.27 -6.93 -16.56
CA VAL A 510 0.97 -6.51 -17.77
C VAL A 510 2.32 -5.94 -17.38
N GLN A 511 3.36 -6.21 -18.16
CA GLN A 511 4.70 -5.68 -17.96
C GLN A 511 5.23 -5.12 -19.29
N ASN A 512 5.69 -3.87 -19.28
CA ASN A 512 6.30 -3.26 -20.46
C ASN A 512 7.79 -3.59 -20.61
N GLU A 513 8.40 -3.18 -21.72
CA GLU A 513 9.81 -3.46 -22.02
C GLU A 513 10.79 -2.92 -20.96
N TRP A 514 10.41 -1.88 -20.23
CA TRP A 514 11.19 -1.33 -19.11
C TRP A 514 10.92 -2.01 -17.77
N GLY A 515 10.11 -3.07 -17.77
CA GLY A 515 9.79 -3.85 -16.58
C GLY A 515 8.71 -3.23 -15.69
N ASN A 516 8.03 -2.16 -16.14
CA ASN A 516 6.96 -1.52 -15.37
C ASN A 516 5.65 -2.29 -15.52
N THR A 517 4.97 -2.52 -14.39
CA THR A 517 3.80 -3.40 -14.33
C THR A 517 2.49 -2.67 -14.00
N ALA A 518 1.38 -3.24 -14.45
CA ALA A 518 0.04 -2.88 -14.04
C ALA A 518 -0.82 -4.13 -13.85
N VAL A 519 -1.82 -4.09 -12.96
CA VAL A 519 -2.73 -5.22 -12.73
C VAL A 519 -4.17 -4.78 -12.97
N ALA A 520 -4.91 -5.60 -13.70
CA ALA A 520 -6.35 -5.47 -13.89
C ALA A 520 -7.07 -6.76 -13.52
N GLY A 521 -8.36 -6.68 -13.18
CA GLY A 521 -9.16 -7.86 -12.88
C GLY A 521 -10.64 -7.67 -13.14
N GLN A 522 -11.33 -8.79 -13.33
CA GLN A 522 -12.75 -8.88 -13.60
C GLN A 522 -13.35 -10.01 -12.77
N SER A 523 -14.46 -9.75 -12.06
CA SER A 523 -15.14 -10.72 -11.20
C SER A 523 -16.52 -11.09 -11.72
N GLY A 524 -17.12 -12.15 -11.16
CA GLY A 524 -18.48 -12.59 -11.51
C GLY A 524 -18.55 -13.37 -12.82
N LEU A 525 -17.44 -13.99 -13.24
CA LEU A 525 -17.36 -14.73 -14.50
C LEU A 525 -17.87 -16.16 -14.31
N VAL A 526 -18.61 -16.69 -15.28
CA VAL A 526 -19.16 -18.06 -15.28
C VAL A 526 -19.92 -18.37 -13.98
N THR A 527 -21.03 -17.66 -13.78
CA THR A 527 -21.92 -17.85 -12.63
C THR A 527 -22.94 -18.96 -12.89
N CYS A 528 -23.33 -19.68 -11.84
CA CYS A 528 -24.44 -20.61 -11.95
C CYS A 528 -25.77 -19.84 -11.90
N VAL A 529 -26.71 -20.16 -12.78
CA VAL A 529 -28.09 -19.68 -12.67
C VAL A 529 -28.71 -20.41 -11.49
N VAL A 530 -28.91 -19.72 -10.37
CA VAL A 530 -29.71 -20.24 -9.26
C VAL A 530 -31.16 -19.90 -9.61
N GLU A 531 -31.97 -20.90 -9.96
CA GLU A 531 -33.41 -20.67 -10.13
C GLU A 531 -33.99 -20.14 -8.80
N PRO A 532 -34.83 -19.10 -8.84
CA PRO A 532 -35.51 -18.65 -7.63
C PRO A 532 -36.31 -19.82 -7.07
N THR A 533 -36.08 -20.15 -5.80
CA THR A 533 -36.88 -21.16 -5.10
C THR A 533 -38.35 -20.71 -5.18
N PRO A 534 -39.27 -21.52 -5.74
CA PRO A 534 -40.66 -21.11 -5.90
C PRO A 534 -41.22 -20.72 -4.54
N THR A 535 -41.73 -19.49 -4.45
CA THR A 535 -42.37 -18.98 -3.23
C THR A 535 -43.47 -19.97 -2.83
N PRO A 536 -43.43 -20.55 -1.62
CA PRO A 536 -44.51 -21.44 -1.19
C PRO A 536 -45.81 -20.62 -1.19
N THR A 537 -46.73 -20.98 -2.08
CA THR A 537 -48.05 -20.35 -2.14
C THR A 537 -48.82 -20.86 -0.92
N PHE A 538 -48.87 -20.07 0.14
CA PHE A 538 -49.70 -20.39 1.30
C PHE A 538 -51.16 -20.47 0.84
N THR A 539 -51.70 -21.68 0.83
CA THR A 539 -53.13 -21.90 0.68
C THR A 539 -53.79 -21.42 1.98
N PRO A 540 -54.81 -20.54 1.95
CA PRO A 540 -55.44 -20.04 3.17
C PRO A 540 -56.05 -21.21 3.95
N SER A 541 -55.61 -21.36 5.20
CA SER A 541 -56.18 -22.31 6.15
C SER A 541 -57.61 -21.90 6.51
N PRO A 542 -58.58 -22.83 6.58
CA PRO A 542 -59.96 -22.50 6.92
C PRO A 542 -60.07 -21.97 8.37
N THR A 543 -60.81 -20.87 8.52
CA THR A 543 -61.18 -20.23 9.78
C THR A 543 -61.77 -21.24 10.78
N PRO A 544 -61.31 -21.29 12.05
CA PRO A 544 -61.88 -22.19 13.04
C PRO A 544 -63.28 -21.73 13.45
N SER A 545 -64.23 -22.68 13.43
CA SER A 545 -65.60 -22.51 13.93
C SER A 545 -65.64 -22.64 15.45
N ALA A 546 -66.50 -21.84 16.10
CA ALA A 546 -66.61 -21.75 17.55
C ALA A 546 -67.04 -23.07 18.21
N THR A 547 -66.30 -23.49 19.24
CA THR A 547 -66.64 -24.66 20.08
C THR A 547 -67.50 -24.22 21.27
N PRO A 548 -68.61 -24.92 21.60
CA PRO A 548 -69.42 -24.59 22.77
C PRO A 548 -68.86 -25.18 24.07
N SER A 549 -69.14 -24.44 25.15
CA SER A 549 -68.75 -24.66 26.56
C SER A 549 -69.34 -25.94 27.19
N PRO A 550 -68.61 -26.67 28.06
CA PRO A 550 -69.19 -27.70 28.93
C PRO A 550 -69.28 -27.30 30.42
N THR A 551 -70.41 -27.66 31.03
CA THR A 551 -70.76 -27.57 32.48
C THR A 551 -70.38 -28.90 33.18
N PRO A 552 -70.20 -28.96 34.53
CA PRO A 552 -69.15 -29.77 35.16
C PRO A 552 -69.60 -31.08 35.85
N SER A 553 -68.58 -31.84 36.29
CA SER A 553 -68.47 -32.63 37.54
C SER A 553 -68.31 -34.15 37.40
N ALA A 554 -67.22 -34.71 37.92
CA ALA A 554 -67.18 -35.41 39.22
C ALA A 554 -65.79 -36.05 39.48
N THR A 555 -65.32 -35.95 40.72
CA THR A 555 -64.09 -36.58 41.27
C THR A 555 -64.46 -37.84 42.06
N PRO A 556 -63.64 -38.93 42.07
CA PRO A 556 -62.86 -39.24 43.28
C PRO A 556 -61.46 -39.91 43.06
N SER A 557 -60.44 -39.39 43.78
CA SER A 557 -59.41 -39.98 44.69
C SER A 557 -59.10 -41.51 44.75
N PRO A 558 -57.99 -42.00 45.40
CA PRO A 558 -56.54 -41.66 45.34
C PRO A 558 -55.55 -42.88 45.28
N THR A 559 -54.29 -42.61 44.87
CA THR A 559 -52.91 -43.15 45.18
C THR A 559 -52.63 -44.65 45.52
N PRO A 560 -51.40 -45.19 45.27
CA PRO A 560 -50.26 -44.91 46.15
C PRO A 560 -48.87 -44.69 45.50
N THR A 561 -48.08 -43.98 46.28
CA THR A 561 -46.71 -43.46 46.14
C THR A 561 -45.62 -44.54 46.23
N ALA A 562 -44.47 -44.30 45.59
CA ALA A 562 -43.16 -44.77 46.07
C ALA A 562 -42.11 -43.64 45.92
N THR A 563 -41.28 -43.48 46.95
CA THR A 563 -40.22 -42.47 47.14
C THR A 563 -38.88 -43.20 47.41
N PRO A 564 -37.73 -42.51 47.61
CA PRO A 564 -36.70 -42.09 46.64
C PRO A 564 -35.36 -42.84 46.81
N THR A 565 -34.35 -42.59 45.95
CA THR A 565 -32.92 -42.50 46.39
C THR A 565 -31.96 -42.00 45.29
N GLY A 566 -31.11 -41.03 45.65
CA GLY A 566 -29.70 -40.95 45.22
C GLY A 566 -29.30 -40.00 44.08
N THR A 567 -28.56 -38.94 44.41
CA THR A 567 -27.77 -38.07 43.51
C THR A 567 -26.27 -38.22 43.86
N PRO A 568 -25.29 -37.74 43.05
CA PRO A 568 -24.60 -38.41 41.93
C PRO A 568 -23.07 -38.56 42.18
N PRO A 569 -22.26 -38.92 41.15
CA PRO A 569 -20.93 -38.31 41.00
C PRO A 569 -20.71 -37.65 39.61
N PRO A 570 -19.73 -36.74 39.50
CA PRO A 570 -19.56 -35.79 38.38
C PRO A 570 -18.84 -36.38 37.15
N PRO A 571 -18.90 -35.70 35.98
CA PRO A 571 -18.19 -36.12 34.78
C PRO A 571 -16.66 -35.95 34.90
N VAL A 572 -15.95 -36.94 34.35
CA VAL A 572 -14.48 -37.06 34.32
C VAL A 572 -13.88 -36.09 33.31
N VAL A 573 -12.88 -35.31 33.76
CA VAL A 573 -12.03 -34.43 32.94
C VAL A 573 -10.80 -35.22 32.46
N TYR A 574 -10.60 -35.32 31.15
CA TYR A 574 -9.36 -35.87 30.58
C TYR A 574 -8.29 -34.77 30.46
N ARG A 575 -7.22 -34.87 31.26
CA ARG A 575 -5.95 -34.15 31.06
C ARG A 575 -5.06 -34.96 30.13
N VAL A 576 -4.69 -34.41 28.97
CA VAL A 576 -3.58 -34.93 28.15
C VAL A 576 -2.28 -34.31 28.66
N LEU A 577 -1.42 -35.14 29.25
CA LEU A 577 -0.04 -34.83 29.60
C LEU A 577 0.85 -35.21 28.41
N LEU A 578 1.54 -34.24 27.82
CA LEU A 578 2.66 -34.50 26.91
C LEU A 578 3.91 -34.86 27.74
N PRO A 579 4.70 -35.87 27.37
CA PRO A 579 5.97 -36.15 28.02
C PRO A 579 7.09 -35.26 27.47
N ALA A 580 7.72 -34.51 28.39
CA ALA A 580 9.13 -34.15 28.31
C ALA A 580 9.94 -35.39 28.79
N VAL A 581 11.18 -35.74 28.41
CA VAL A 581 12.45 -35.03 28.17
C VAL A 581 13.41 -36.06 27.51
N VAL A 582 14.49 -35.60 26.85
CA VAL A 582 15.92 -36.05 26.91
C VAL A 582 16.55 -35.69 25.55
N ARG A 583 17.57 -34.84 25.39
CA ARG A 583 18.42 -34.01 26.26
C ARG A 583 18.86 -32.79 25.45
#